data_AF-A0A944IBW4-F1
#
_entry.id   AF-A0A944IBW4-F1
#
_cell.length_a   1.000
_cell.length_b   1.000
_cell.length_c   1.000
_cell.angle_alpha   90.00
_cell.angle_beta   90.00
_cell.angle_gamma   90.00
#
_symmetry.space_group_name_H-M   'P 1'
#
loop_
_entity.id
_entity.type
_entity.pdbx_description
1 polymer ?
#
loop_
_entity_poly.entity_id
_entity_poly.type
_entity_poly.pdbx_seq_one_letter_code
_entity_poly.pdbx_strand_id
1 'polypeptide(L)'
;MQLPGAATPALSALQTPKARSALASESRQIDDVRTALETVGPAASFAPKTSTLAATSSASSGEALAAAMAITYPAPSRAMSLDKCKRKMAGDAKVYIKSRFAVCTGLKVTTVRQRSSGAIGTSTFTVYVRGTVPKESDRTMHFDYDVVDFTQIGTTGAAALKIGIKPKIPQDWPAAAKPTQSGNLPVTKAWQELRLINPAHFKHTVRYAPGQGTGAGAADVVFAVYQPEITSTLPPGWVGESPKTGKPFMIAPRWDAAKYLNNSTGGGNPVNKGSAAFSYLATLNYSSKQAAVERGVALHIQKAFTNPGATKPPNALKKVPGQNAKTPLHRSVPRRKATQGQPRPRRHQLP
;
A
#
# COMPACT_ATOMS: atom_id res chain seq x y z
N MET A 1 9.04 -3.05 -17.12
CA MET A 1 8.09 -3.71 -16.20
C MET A 1 6.75 -3.06 -16.39
N GLN A 2 5.66 -3.76 -16.13
CA GLN A 2 4.30 -3.29 -16.38
C GLN A 2 3.42 -3.62 -15.17
N LEU A 3 2.24 -3.01 -15.07
CA LEU A 3 1.27 -3.42 -14.07
C LEU A 3 0.82 -4.87 -14.32
N PRO A 4 0.42 -5.63 -13.28
CA PRO A 4 0.04 -7.03 -13.43
C PRO A 4 -1.04 -7.28 -14.49
N GLY A 5 -1.99 -6.35 -14.62
CA GLY A 5 -3.07 -6.40 -15.61
C GLY A 5 -2.71 -6.06 -17.05
N ALA A 6 -1.50 -5.53 -17.30
CA ALA A 6 -1.11 -5.10 -18.64
C ALA A 6 -1.06 -6.29 -19.61
N ALA A 7 -1.62 -6.14 -20.80
CA ALA A 7 -1.55 -7.15 -21.84
C ALA A 7 -0.10 -7.44 -22.24
N THR A 8 0.24 -8.70 -22.49
CA THR A 8 1.53 -9.03 -23.11
C THR A 8 1.45 -8.69 -24.59
N PRO A 9 2.33 -7.84 -25.14
CA PRO A 9 2.36 -7.59 -26.58
C PRO A 9 2.65 -8.89 -27.34
N ALA A 10 2.00 -9.08 -28.49
CA ALA A 10 2.31 -10.18 -29.38
C ALA A 10 3.75 -10.07 -29.92
N LEU A 11 4.40 -11.21 -30.18
CA LEU A 11 5.77 -11.22 -30.69
C LEU A 11 5.90 -10.48 -32.03
N SER A 12 4.92 -10.61 -32.92
CA SER A 12 4.86 -9.89 -34.20
C SER A 12 4.82 -8.37 -34.01
N ALA A 13 4.03 -7.86 -33.05
CA ALA A 13 3.98 -6.43 -32.76
C ALA A 13 5.36 -5.90 -32.31
N LEU A 14 6.10 -6.69 -31.53
CA LEU A 14 7.44 -6.34 -31.03
C LEU A 14 8.54 -6.38 -32.10
N GLN A 15 8.24 -6.82 -33.32
CA GLN A 15 9.17 -6.67 -34.45
C GLN A 15 9.37 -5.19 -34.81
N THR A 16 8.38 -4.34 -34.54
CA THR A 16 8.46 -2.90 -34.80
C THR A 16 9.20 -2.15 -33.67
N PRO A 17 10.04 -1.13 -33.99
CA PRO A 17 10.65 -0.27 -32.96
C PRO A 17 9.62 0.46 -32.10
N LYS A 18 8.49 0.89 -32.69
CA LYS A 18 7.43 1.63 -32.00
C LYS A 18 6.84 0.84 -30.82
N ALA A 19 6.52 -0.44 -31.03
CA ALA A 19 5.96 -1.28 -29.97
C ALA A 19 6.96 -1.51 -28.82
N ARG A 20 8.25 -1.64 -29.15
CA ARG A 20 9.31 -1.79 -28.13
C ARG A 20 9.48 -0.51 -27.32
N SER A 21 9.50 0.66 -27.98
CA SER A 21 9.52 1.95 -27.31
C SER A 21 8.32 2.17 -26.39
N ALA A 22 7.12 1.72 -26.80
CA ALA A 22 5.93 1.76 -25.96
C ALA A 22 6.10 0.92 -24.68
N LEU A 23 6.57 -0.33 -24.81
CA LEU A 23 6.85 -1.21 -23.67
C LEU A 23 7.90 -0.61 -22.72
N ALA A 24 8.96 0.00 -23.27
CA ALA A 24 9.98 0.70 -22.49
C ALA A 24 9.41 1.93 -21.77
N SER A 25 8.50 2.67 -22.41
CA SER A 25 7.86 3.86 -21.83
C SER A 25 6.95 3.52 -20.64
N GLU A 26 6.18 2.44 -20.75
CA GLU A 26 5.35 1.91 -19.65
C GLU A 26 6.22 1.51 -18.45
N SER A 27 7.40 0.95 -18.72
CA SER A 27 8.37 0.63 -17.67
C SER A 27 8.80 1.86 -16.87
N ARG A 28 9.08 2.98 -17.55
CA ARG A 28 9.52 4.20 -16.88
C ARG A 28 8.42 4.79 -16.00
N GLN A 29 7.16 4.76 -16.47
CA GLN A 29 6.03 5.26 -15.68
C GLN A 29 5.83 4.55 -14.35
N ILE A 30 6.25 3.28 -14.24
CA ILE A 30 6.19 2.54 -12.97
C ILE A 30 7.33 2.95 -12.04
N ASP A 31 8.53 3.20 -12.57
CA ASP A 31 9.70 3.57 -11.77
C ASP A 31 9.63 5.02 -11.23
N ASP A 32 8.94 5.91 -11.95
CA ASP A 32 8.76 7.32 -11.58
C ASP A 32 7.74 7.51 -10.44
N VAL A 33 6.86 6.53 -10.21
CA VAL A 33 5.80 6.62 -9.21
C VAL A 33 6.20 5.88 -7.94
N ARG A 34 6.57 6.66 -6.92
CA ARG A 34 7.13 6.12 -5.67
C ARG A 34 6.23 6.27 -4.44
N THR A 35 5.23 7.16 -4.50
CA THR A 35 4.27 7.37 -3.41
C THR A 35 2.83 7.45 -3.95
N ALA A 36 1.88 6.74 -3.36
CA ALA A 36 0.47 6.89 -3.71
C ALA A 36 -0.09 8.22 -3.21
N LEU A 37 -1.07 8.76 -3.93
CA LEU A 37 -1.80 9.94 -3.52
C LEU A 37 -2.36 9.79 -2.09
N GLU A 38 -2.91 8.62 -1.79
CA GLU A 38 -3.50 8.25 -0.52
C GLU A 38 -2.50 7.91 0.60
N THR A 39 -1.19 7.89 0.36
CA THR A 39 -0.21 7.71 1.45
C THR A 39 -0.25 8.89 2.44
N VAL A 40 -0.24 8.59 3.74
CA VAL A 40 -0.30 9.59 4.83
C VAL A 40 0.90 9.53 5.76
N GLY A 41 0.99 10.54 6.63
CA GLY A 41 2.06 10.65 7.62
C GLY A 41 3.39 11.07 6.99
N PRO A 42 4.51 10.94 7.72
CA PRO A 42 5.84 11.31 7.22
C PRO A 42 6.23 10.60 5.92
N ALA A 43 5.76 9.37 5.69
CA ALA A 43 6.04 8.63 4.46
C ALA A 43 5.44 9.30 3.19
N ALA A 44 4.48 10.22 3.35
CA ALA A 44 3.90 10.97 2.24
C ALA A 44 4.92 11.92 1.56
N SER A 45 6.01 12.29 2.23
CA SER A 45 7.06 13.15 1.69
C SER A 45 8.28 12.39 1.16
N PHE A 46 8.29 11.05 1.21
CA PHE A 46 9.41 10.23 0.75
C PHE A 46 9.75 10.47 -0.73
N ALA A 47 8.71 10.58 -1.56
CA ALA A 47 8.82 10.76 -2.98
C ALA A 47 7.55 11.39 -3.56
N PRO A 48 7.59 11.95 -4.78
CA PRO A 48 6.42 12.56 -5.41
C PRO A 48 5.21 11.62 -5.43
N LYS A 49 4.04 12.18 -5.13
CA LYS A 49 2.77 11.47 -5.16
C LYS A 49 2.22 11.33 -6.58
N THR A 50 1.48 10.27 -6.82
CA THR A 50 0.63 10.17 -8.02
C THR A 50 -0.38 11.33 -8.08
N SER A 51 -0.70 11.76 -9.30
CA SER A 51 -1.77 12.75 -9.54
C SER A 51 -3.18 12.15 -9.39
N THR A 52 -3.31 10.83 -9.53
CA THR A 52 -4.55 10.06 -9.38
C THR A 52 -4.44 9.06 -8.23
N LEU A 53 -5.58 8.53 -7.76
CA LEU A 53 -5.59 7.46 -6.75
C LEU A 53 -4.89 6.22 -7.30
N ALA A 54 -3.97 5.65 -6.52
CA ALA A 54 -3.22 4.46 -6.92
C ALA A 54 -3.96 3.18 -6.51
N ALA A 55 -4.73 3.25 -5.44
CA ALA A 55 -5.49 2.16 -4.89
C ALA A 55 -6.85 1.98 -5.54
N THR A 56 -7.17 0.73 -5.88
CA THR A 56 -8.55 0.27 -5.80
C THR A 56 -8.81 -0.20 -4.37
N SER A 57 -9.88 0.30 -3.75
CA SER A 57 -10.33 -0.20 -2.45
C SER A 57 -11.45 -1.21 -2.66
N SER A 58 -11.59 -2.16 -1.74
CA SER A 58 -12.89 -2.84 -1.66
C SER A 58 -13.88 -1.79 -1.20
N ALA A 59 -14.88 -1.46 -2.03
CA ALA A 59 -16.10 -0.88 -1.49
C ALA A 59 -16.47 -1.77 -0.30
N SER A 60 -16.69 -1.19 0.87
CA SER A 60 -17.33 -1.89 1.98
C SER A 60 -18.59 -2.47 1.37
N SER A 61 -18.59 -3.77 1.07
CA SER A 61 -19.76 -4.47 0.62
C SER A 61 -20.77 -4.22 1.71
N GLY A 62 -21.78 -3.41 1.42
CA GLY A 62 -22.96 -3.27 2.25
C GLY A 62 -23.65 -4.61 2.25
N GLU A 63 -23.15 -5.57 3.03
CA GLU A 63 -24.03 -6.54 3.65
C GLU A 63 -25.03 -5.70 4.43
N ALA A 64 -26.30 -5.85 4.07
CA ALA A 64 -27.39 -5.12 4.67
C ALA A 64 -27.33 -5.30 6.18
N LEU A 65 -26.90 -4.24 6.88
CA LEU A 65 -27.00 -4.15 8.34
C LEU A 65 -28.49 -4.03 8.66
N ALA A 66 -29.14 -5.17 8.78
CA ALA A 66 -30.49 -5.26 9.33
C ALA A 66 -30.42 -5.06 10.85
N ALA A 67 -31.31 -4.19 11.33
CA ALA A 67 -31.71 -3.94 12.71
C ALA A 67 -30.81 -3.09 13.61
N ALA A 68 -31.49 -2.21 14.36
CA ALA A 68 -31.00 -1.18 15.27
C ALA A 68 -30.44 -1.74 16.59
N MET A 69 -29.50 -2.68 16.51
CA MET A 69 -28.61 -3.02 17.63
C MET A 69 -27.23 -2.44 17.33
N ALA A 70 -26.52 -1.98 18.38
CA ALA A 70 -25.24 -1.28 18.30
C ALA A 70 -24.41 -1.65 17.07
N ILE A 71 -24.32 -0.74 16.09
CA ILE A 71 -23.62 -0.95 14.80
C ILE A 71 -22.18 -1.36 15.11
N THR A 72 -21.93 -2.66 15.13
CA THR A 72 -20.61 -3.23 15.31
C THR A 72 -20.07 -3.40 13.90
N TYR A 73 -19.20 -2.47 13.48
CA TYR A 73 -18.52 -2.60 12.20
C TYR A 73 -17.77 -3.94 12.17
N PRO A 74 -17.90 -4.74 11.10
CA PRO A 74 -17.19 -6.00 11.01
C PRO A 74 -15.68 -5.75 11.13
N ALA A 75 -14.99 -6.64 11.85
CA ALA A 75 -13.56 -6.53 12.03
C ALA A 75 -12.87 -6.48 10.65
N PRO A 76 -11.98 -5.50 10.39
CA PRO A 76 -11.34 -5.37 9.10
C PRO A 76 -10.46 -6.59 8.80
N SER A 77 -10.58 -7.13 7.59
CA SER A 77 -9.83 -8.32 7.17
C SER A 77 -8.33 -8.17 7.37
N ARG A 78 -7.68 -9.13 8.04
CA ARG A 78 -6.22 -9.20 8.23
C ARG A 78 -5.51 -10.11 7.23
N ALA A 79 -6.25 -10.82 6.39
CA ALA A 79 -5.72 -11.75 5.41
C ALA A 79 -5.85 -11.24 3.96
N MET A 80 -4.87 -11.60 3.13
CA MET A 80 -4.87 -11.39 1.68
C MET A 80 -4.45 -12.69 0.99
N SER A 81 -5.35 -13.31 0.23
CA SER A 81 -5.04 -14.47 -0.62
C SER A 81 -4.45 -14.01 -1.96
N LEU A 82 -3.60 -14.84 -2.58
CA LEU A 82 -3.05 -14.57 -3.92
C LEU A 82 -4.15 -14.36 -4.97
N ASP A 83 -5.15 -15.23 -5.06
CA ASP A 83 -6.21 -15.10 -6.08
C ASP A 83 -6.99 -13.78 -5.98
N LYS A 84 -7.34 -13.37 -4.77
CA LYS A 84 -7.99 -12.08 -4.53
C LYS A 84 -7.09 -10.92 -4.96
N CYS A 85 -5.79 -11.01 -4.70
CA CYS A 85 -4.84 -10.03 -5.19
C CYS A 85 -4.79 -10.00 -6.72
N LYS A 86 -4.59 -11.16 -7.38
CA LYS A 86 -4.55 -11.28 -8.85
C LYS A 86 -5.78 -10.63 -9.49
N ARG A 87 -6.98 -11.01 -9.03
CA ARG A 87 -8.24 -10.46 -9.56
C ARG A 87 -8.36 -8.94 -9.41
N LYS A 88 -7.87 -8.37 -8.30
CA LYS A 88 -7.99 -6.94 -8.03
C LYS A 88 -6.86 -6.09 -8.62
N MET A 89 -5.77 -6.73 -9.01
CA MET A 89 -4.62 -6.14 -9.69
C MET A 89 -4.65 -6.36 -11.21
N ALA A 90 -5.66 -7.06 -11.75
CA ALA A 90 -5.78 -7.38 -13.17
C ALA A 90 -6.09 -6.19 -14.10
N GLY A 91 -6.25 -4.97 -13.55
CA GLY A 91 -6.45 -3.74 -14.31
C GLY A 91 -5.25 -2.80 -14.25
N ASP A 92 -5.55 -1.50 -14.16
CA ASP A 92 -4.60 -0.39 -14.01
C ASP A 92 -4.26 -0.05 -12.55
N ALA A 93 -4.79 -0.83 -11.60
CA ALA A 93 -4.52 -0.66 -10.19
C ALA A 93 -3.02 -0.86 -9.88
N LYS A 94 -2.42 0.11 -9.19
CA LYS A 94 -1.02 0.01 -8.71
C LYS A 94 -0.94 -0.66 -7.35
N VAL A 95 -2.01 -0.60 -6.58
CA VAL A 95 -2.19 -1.30 -5.32
C VAL A 95 -3.66 -1.63 -5.13
N TYR A 96 -3.92 -2.70 -4.40
CA TYR A 96 -5.23 -3.05 -3.92
C TYR A 96 -5.24 -3.02 -2.39
N ILE A 97 -6.15 -2.24 -1.83
CA ILE A 97 -6.32 -2.11 -0.38
C ILE A 97 -7.60 -2.86 0.02
N LYS A 98 -7.43 -4.02 0.67
CA LYS A 98 -8.56 -4.76 1.26
C LYS A 98 -8.94 -4.18 2.61
N SER A 99 -7.94 -3.78 3.40
CA SER A 99 -8.11 -3.07 4.67
C SER A 99 -6.78 -2.42 5.09
N ARG A 100 -6.79 -1.69 6.22
CA ARG A 100 -5.56 -1.21 6.88
C ARG A 100 -4.60 -2.31 7.35
N PHE A 101 -4.99 -3.57 7.29
CA PHE A 101 -4.19 -4.72 7.70
C PHE A 101 -3.86 -5.67 6.54
N ALA A 102 -4.34 -5.38 5.32
CA ALA A 102 -4.18 -6.27 4.17
C ALA A 102 -4.16 -5.45 2.87
N VAL A 103 -2.98 -5.35 2.27
CA VAL A 103 -2.74 -4.68 0.99
C VAL A 103 -2.07 -5.63 0.00
N CYS A 104 -2.21 -5.36 -1.29
CA CYS A 104 -1.48 -6.09 -2.31
C CYS A 104 -0.99 -5.18 -3.41
N THR A 105 0.18 -5.47 -3.94
CA THR A 105 0.73 -4.86 -5.15
C THR A 105 1.27 -5.95 -6.07
N GLY A 106 1.69 -5.59 -7.27
CA GLY A 106 2.37 -6.51 -8.14
C GLY A 106 3.08 -5.83 -9.29
N LEU A 107 3.87 -6.63 -9.99
CA LEU A 107 4.68 -6.19 -11.12
C LEU A 107 4.78 -7.30 -12.14
N LYS A 108 4.45 -7.00 -13.39
CA LYS A 108 4.70 -7.88 -14.52
C LYS A 108 6.04 -7.54 -15.14
N VAL A 109 6.89 -8.55 -15.30
CA VAL A 109 8.19 -8.42 -15.94
C VAL A 109 8.10 -9.07 -17.31
N THR A 110 8.28 -8.26 -18.34
CA THR A 110 8.38 -8.71 -19.74
C THR A 110 9.82 -8.50 -20.19
N THR A 111 10.46 -9.56 -20.64
CA THR A 111 11.79 -9.54 -21.24
C THR A 111 11.66 -9.87 -22.73
N VAL A 112 12.18 -9.00 -23.59
CA VAL A 112 12.18 -9.16 -25.05
C VAL A 112 13.57 -9.58 -25.51
N ARG A 113 13.64 -10.66 -26.28
CA ARG A 113 14.88 -11.18 -26.87
C ARG A 113 15.00 -10.71 -28.31
N GLN A 114 16.21 -10.30 -28.69
CA GLN A 114 16.47 -9.69 -29.99
C GLN A 114 17.65 -10.37 -30.70
N ARG A 115 17.60 -10.36 -32.02
CA ARG A 115 18.74 -10.53 -32.95
C ARG A 115 18.78 -9.31 -33.88
N SER A 116 19.78 -9.24 -34.77
CA SER A 116 19.89 -8.17 -35.79
C SER A 116 18.61 -8.01 -36.64
N SER A 117 17.88 -9.11 -36.89
CA SER A 117 16.63 -9.13 -37.63
C SER A 117 15.38 -8.74 -36.81
N GLY A 118 15.52 -8.40 -35.54
CA GLY A 118 14.41 -7.98 -34.66
C GLY A 118 14.13 -8.89 -33.48
N ALA A 119 12.94 -8.76 -32.90
CA ALA A 119 12.52 -9.56 -31.75
C ALA A 119 12.27 -11.03 -32.14
N ILE A 120 12.88 -11.97 -31.42
CA ILE A 120 12.82 -13.42 -31.70
C ILE A 120 12.09 -14.23 -30.62
N GLY A 121 11.79 -13.59 -29.48
CA GLY A 121 11.04 -14.22 -28.41
C GLY A 121 10.78 -13.29 -27.24
N THR A 122 9.82 -13.66 -26.41
CA THR A 122 9.45 -12.94 -25.19
C THR A 122 9.27 -13.92 -24.04
N SER A 123 9.63 -13.48 -22.84
CA SER A 123 9.34 -14.20 -21.61
C SER A 123 8.71 -13.27 -20.60
N THR A 124 7.65 -13.73 -19.93
CA THR A 124 6.99 -12.98 -18.86
C THR A 124 6.93 -13.77 -17.56
N PHE A 125 6.87 -13.04 -16.47
CA PHE A 125 6.42 -13.52 -15.16
C PHE A 125 5.81 -12.35 -14.38
N THR A 126 5.02 -12.65 -13.37
CA THR A 126 4.40 -11.64 -12.51
C THR A 126 4.81 -11.90 -11.06
N VAL A 127 5.23 -10.85 -10.37
CA VAL A 127 5.48 -10.89 -8.93
C VAL A 127 4.35 -10.16 -8.23
N TYR A 128 3.64 -10.84 -7.34
CA TYR A 128 2.71 -10.20 -6.41
C TYR A 128 3.34 -10.07 -5.04
N VAL A 129 3.10 -8.95 -4.36
CA VAL A 129 3.55 -8.72 -2.98
C VAL A 129 2.33 -8.40 -2.13
N ARG A 130 2.04 -9.29 -1.16
CA ARG A 130 0.91 -9.17 -0.24
C ARG A 130 1.42 -8.73 1.12
N GLY A 131 1.00 -7.56 1.56
CA GLY A 131 1.29 -7.03 2.89
C GLY A 131 0.16 -7.35 3.85
N THR A 132 0.43 -7.98 4.99
CA THR A 132 -0.57 -8.30 6.01
C THR A 132 -0.12 -8.03 7.44
N VAL A 133 -1.09 -7.81 8.34
CA VAL A 133 -0.90 -7.79 9.80
C VAL A 133 -1.79 -8.89 10.41
N PRO A 134 -1.32 -10.14 10.45
CA PRO A 134 -2.19 -11.30 10.65
C PRO A 134 -2.89 -11.32 12.01
N LYS A 135 -2.20 -10.86 13.06
CA LYS A 135 -2.68 -10.87 14.44
C LYS A 135 -2.83 -9.45 14.96
N GLU A 136 -3.87 -9.23 15.75
CA GLU A 136 -4.09 -7.94 16.42
C GLU A 136 -3.12 -7.71 17.58
N SER A 137 -2.77 -8.80 18.27
CA SER A 137 -1.85 -8.83 19.41
C SER A 137 -0.37 -8.81 19.01
N ASP A 138 -0.06 -8.54 17.73
CA ASP A 138 1.29 -8.55 17.20
C ASP A 138 1.56 -7.29 16.36
N ARG A 139 2.82 -6.87 16.38
CA ARG A 139 3.38 -5.77 15.58
C ARG A 139 4.09 -6.28 14.33
N THR A 140 4.18 -7.59 14.14
CA THR A 140 4.84 -8.17 12.96
C THR A 140 3.96 -7.97 11.72
N MET A 141 4.51 -7.26 10.72
CA MET A 141 3.93 -7.19 9.39
C MET A 141 4.56 -8.28 8.52
N HIS A 142 3.73 -8.94 7.72
CA HIS A 142 4.14 -9.99 6.79
C HIS A 142 4.07 -9.44 5.37
N PHE A 143 5.08 -9.77 4.58
CA PHE A 143 5.19 -9.48 3.17
C PHE A 143 5.44 -10.79 2.43
N ASP A 144 4.39 -11.29 1.81
CA ASP A 144 4.41 -12.52 1.04
C ASP A 144 4.61 -12.20 -0.44
N TYR A 145 5.60 -12.82 -1.05
CA TYR A 145 6.01 -12.65 -2.43
C TYR A 145 5.67 -13.90 -3.22
N ASP A 146 4.85 -13.76 -4.25
CA ASP A 146 4.45 -14.87 -5.11
C ASP A 146 4.93 -14.57 -6.55
N VAL A 147 5.81 -15.41 -7.10
CA VAL A 147 6.23 -15.34 -8.51
C VAL A 147 5.44 -16.36 -9.30
N VAL A 148 4.65 -15.88 -10.26
CA VAL A 148 3.65 -16.68 -10.99
C VAL A 148 3.54 -16.22 -12.44
N ASP A 149 2.59 -16.83 -13.18
CA ASP A 149 2.20 -16.42 -14.54
C ASP A 149 3.39 -16.42 -15.52
N PHE A 150 4.24 -17.45 -15.38
CA PHE A 150 5.38 -17.70 -16.24
C PHE A 150 4.91 -18.03 -17.66
N THR A 151 5.28 -17.20 -18.64
CA THR A 151 5.02 -17.48 -20.06
C THR A 151 6.28 -17.26 -20.89
N GLN A 152 6.40 -17.98 -22.00
CA GLN A 152 7.45 -17.77 -22.99
C GLN A 152 6.89 -18.01 -24.39
N ILE A 153 7.30 -17.20 -25.35
CA ILE A 153 6.91 -17.29 -26.75
C ILE A 153 8.15 -17.11 -27.62
N GLY A 154 8.32 -17.96 -28.64
CA GLY A 154 9.48 -17.94 -29.53
C GLY A 154 10.77 -18.45 -28.87
N THR A 155 11.91 -18.09 -29.44
CA THR A 155 13.22 -18.53 -28.94
C THR A 155 13.67 -17.62 -27.81
N THR A 156 13.72 -18.16 -26.60
CA THR A 156 14.08 -17.40 -25.41
C THR A 156 15.19 -18.10 -24.61
N GLY A 157 16.10 -17.31 -24.03
CA GLY A 157 16.98 -17.76 -22.96
C GLY A 157 16.30 -17.66 -21.58
N ALA A 158 14.98 -17.86 -21.51
CA ALA A 158 14.21 -17.60 -20.29
C ALA A 158 14.63 -18.52 -19.15
N ALA A 159 14.86 -19.82 -19.41
CA ALA A 159 15.17 -20.79 -18.37
C ALA A 159 16.33 -20.38 -17.44
N ALA A 160 17.36 -19.72 -18.00
CA ALA A 160 18.54 -19.25 -17.28
C ALA A 160 18.47 -17.77 -16.82
N LEU A 161 17.37 -17.06 -17.12
CA LEU A 161 17.13 -15.69 -16.64
C LEU A 161 17.13 -15.69 -15.11
N LYS A 162 17.99 -14.87 -14.49
CA LYS A 162 18.05 -14.75 -13.03
C LYS A 162 17.07 -13.69 -12.56
N ILE A 163 16.18 -14.09 -11.66
CA ILE A 163 15.18 -13.24 -11.02
C ILE A 163 15.62 -13.04 -9.57
N GLY A 164 15.85 -11.79 -9.18
CA GLY A 164 16.19 -11.40 -7.82
C GLY A 164 15.01 -10.71 -7.15
N ILE A 165 14.79 -11.04 -5.88
CA ILE A 165 13.74 -10.44 -5.04
C ILE A 165 14.41 -9.96 -3.75
N LYS A 166 14.28 -8.66 -3.47
CA LYS A 166 14.94 -8.02 -2.33
C LYS A 166 13.94 -7.10 -1.61
N PRO A 167 13.72 -7.27 -0.31
CA PRO A 167 13.02 -6.27 0.48
C PRO A 167 13.94 -5.07 0.72
N LYS A 168 13.40 -3.86 0.67
CA LYS A 168 14.13 -2.65 1.08
C LYS A 168 13.25 -1.77 1.95
N ILE A 169 13.86 -1.19 2.98
CA ILE A 169 13.29 -0.14 3.81
C ILE A 169 14.20 1.09 3.66
N PRO A 170 13.97 1.95 2.66
CA PRO A 170 14.87 3.06 2.37
C PRO A 170 14.76 4.21 3.37
N GLN A 171 13.66 4.30 4.12
CA GLN A 171 13.46 5.38 5.09
C GLN A 171 12.48 4.99 6.20
N ASP A 172 12.82 5.49 7.39
CA ASP A 172 12.07 5.33 8.64
C ASP A 172 11.81 6.68 9.29
N TRP A 173 10.69 6.77 10.01
CA TRP A 173 10.38 7.90 10.89
C TRP A 173 9.92 7.38 12.26
N PRO A 174 10.63 7.72 13.35
CA PRO A 174 11.87 8.50 13.36
C PRO A 174 13.04 7.73 12.71
N ALA A 175 14.05 8.45 12.21
CA ALA A 175 15.21 7.84 11.54
C ALA A 175 16.04 6.91 12.45
N ALA A 176 15.89 7.06 13.77
CA ALA A 176 16.53 6.20 14.76
C ALA A 176 15.84 4.84 14.93
N ALA A 177 14.60 4.68 14.45
CA ALA A 177 13.88 3.41 14.54
C ALA A 177 14.63 2.34 13.73
N LYS A 178 14.67 1.11 14.25
CA LYS A 178 15.40 -0.01 13.64
C LYS A 178 14.48 -1.22 13.50
N PRO A 179 14.15 -1.63 12.27
CA PRO A 179 13.34 -2.81 12.06
C PRO A 179 14.13 -4.08 12.38
N THR A 180 13.48 -5.02 13.07
CA THR A 180 13.84 -6.43 12.98
C THR A 180 13.22 -7.00 11.72
N GLN A 181 14.06 -7.59 10.88
CA GLN A 181 13.68 -8.22 9.61
C GLN A 181 14.00 -9.72 9.67
N SER A 182 13.11 -10.56 9.14
CA SER A 182 13.34 -12.01 9.04
C SER A 182 12.57 -12.61 7.85
N GLY A 183 12.77 -13.90 7.59
CA GLY A 183 12.16 -14.62 6.46
C GLY A 183 13.20 -15.24 5.52
N ASN A 184 12.77 -15.62 4.32
CA ASN A 184 13.61 -16.30 3.32
C ASN A 184 14.00 -15.38 2.14
N LEU A 185 14.11 -14.08 2.41
CA LEU A 185 14.55 -13.06 1.46
C LEU A 185 15.80 -12.34 1.99
N PRO A 186 16.70 -11.86 1.11
CA PRO A 186 16.61 -11.84 -0.36
C PRO A 186 16.81 -13.21 -1.02
N VAL A 187 16.28 -13.38 -2.23
CA VAL A 187 16.47 -14.59 -3.04
C VAL A 187 16.84 -14.23 -4.48
N THR A 188 17.74 -14.99 -5.10
CA THR A 188 17.98 -14.96 -6.54
C THR A 188 17.89 -16.38 -7.09
N LYS A 189 16.96 -16.62 -8.02
CA LYS A 189 16.75 -17.93 -8.65
C LYS A 189 16.59 -17.78 -10.15
N ALA A 190 16.90 -18.84 -10.88
CA ALA A 190 16.60 -18.89 -12.30
C ALA A 190 15.10 -19.00 -12.53
N TRP A 191 14.63 -18.46 -13.65
CA TRP A 191 13.22 -18.49 -14.06
C TRP A 191 12.65 -19.91 -14.06
N GLN A 192 13.42 -20.89 -14.54
CA GLN A 192 12.97 -22.28 -14.58
C GLN A 192 12.84 -22.87 -13.17
N GLU A 193 13.76 -22.56 -12.25
CA GLU A 193 13.67 -22.99 -10.86
C GLU A 193 12.42 -22.43 -10.18
N LEU A 194 12.14 -21.14 -10.39
CA LEU A 194 10.95 -20.50 -9.84
C LEU A 194 9.66 -21.06 -10.45
N ARG A 195 9.63 -21.35 -11.75
CA ARG A 195 8.44 -21.96 -12.37
C ARG A 195 8.11 -23.34 -11.80
N LEU A 196 9.13 -24.12 -11.43
CA LEU A 196 8.95 -25.46 -10.87
C LEU A 196 8.45 -25.44 -9.42
N ILE A 197 8.74 -24.37 -8.67
CA ILE A 197 8.13 -24.10 -7.36
C ILE A 197 6.79 -23.41 -7.64
N ASN A 198 5.68 -24.13 -7.77
CA ASN A 198 4.40 -23.52 -8.15
C ASN A 198 3.38 -23.53 -6.99
N PRO A 199 2.99 -22.36 -6.41
CA PRO A 199 3.55 -21.02 -6.66
C PRO A 199 4.90 -20.82 -5.97
N ALA A 200 5.76 -19.98 -6.56
CA ALA A 200 7.05 -19.67 -5.96
C ALA A 200 6.83 -18.62 -4.88
N HIS A 201 6.74 -19.09 -3.64
CA HIS A 201 6.32 -18.31 -2.50
C HIS A 201 7.48 -18.02 -1.54
N PHE A 202 7.69 -16.75 -1.24
CA PHE A 202 8.68 -16.26 -0.29
C PHE A 202 8.03 -15.34 0.73
N LYS A 203 8.52 -15.37 1.96
CA LYS A 203 7.98 -14.59 3.06
C LYS A 203 9.07 -13.73 3.67
N HIS A 204 8.71 -12.49 3.94
CA HIS A 204 9.52 -11.54 4.69
C HIS A 204 8.67 -10.91 5.79
N THR A 205 9.24 -10.69 6.96
CA THR A 205 8.55 -10.06 8.08
C THR A 205 9.34 -8.87 8.57
N VAL A 206 8.61 -7.81 8.93
CA VAL A 206 9.15 -6.56 9.47
C VAL A 206 8.46 -6.25 10.79
N ARG A 207 9.26 -5.90 11.79
CA ARG A 207 8.77 -5.53 13.12
C ARG A 207 9.60 -4.38 13.69
N TYR A 208 8.93 -3.40 14.29
CA TYR A 208 9.57 -2.40 15.15
C TYR A 208 9.20 -2.68 16.59
N ALA A 209 10.22 -2.71 17.46
CA ALA A 209 10.01 -2.86 18.89
C ALA A 209 9.26 -1.63 19.45
N PRO A 210 8.45 -1.81 20.51
CA PRO A 210 7.88 -0.68 21.22
C PRO A 210 8.96 0.26 21.78
N GLY A 211 8.68 1.55 21.81
CA GLY A 211 9.57 2.60 22.31
C GLY A 211 10.50 3.23 21.26
N GLN A 212 10.46 2.76 20.00
CA GLN A 212 11.26 3.31 18.91
C GLN A 212 10.60 4.51 18.19
N GLY A 213 9.34 4.81 18.49
CA GLY A 213 8.54 5.79 17.78
C GLY A 213 8.58 7.20 18.36
N THR A 214 8.05 8.15 17.59
CA THR A 214 7.85 9.52 18.05
C THR A 214 6.70 9.62 19.08
N GLY A 215 6.77 10.63 19.96
CA GLY A 215 5.72 10.93 20.94
C GLY A 215 5.86 10.25 22.31
N ALA A 216 7.10 9.99 22.76
CA ALA A 216 7.50 9.55 24.10
C ALA A 216 6.43 8.77 24.88
N GLY A 217 6.36 7.45 24.69
CA GLY A 217 5.53 6.52 25.48
C GLY A 217 4.01 6.60 25.31
N ALA A 218 3.45 7.72 24.83
CA ALA A 218 2.00 7.91 24.73
C ALA A 218 1.40 7.37 23.43
N ALA A 219 2.12 7.50 22.31
CA ALA A 219 1.68 7.01 20.99
C ALA A 219 2.71 6.11 20.30
N ASP A 220 4.02 6.29 20.55
CA ASP A 220 5.11 5.44 20.05
C ASP A 220 4.97 5.10 18.56
N VAL A 221 4.88 6.14 17.74
CA VAL A 221 4.54 5.99 16.32
C VAL A 221 5.81 5.88 15.47
N VAL A 222 5.90 4.78 14.73
CA VAL A 222 6.90 4.54 13.69
C VAL A 222 6.21 4.46 12.33
N PHE A 223 6.77 5.11 11.32
CA PHE A 223 6.42 4.92 9.91
C PHE A 223 7.66 4.40 9.17
N ALA A 224 7.44 3.59 8.13
CA ALA A 224 8.51 3.20 7.23
C ALA A 224 8.03 3.24 5.78
N VAL A 225 8.97 3.35 4.86
CA VAL A 225 8.73 3.00 3.46
C VAL A 225 9.14 1.55 3.28
N TYR A 226 8.22 0.70 2.84
CA TYR A 226 8.57 -0.64 2.38
C TYR A 226 8.58 -0.65 0.86
N GLN A 227 9.73 -0.93 0.26
CA GLN A 227 9.90 -0.92 -1.19
C GLN A 227 10.48 -2.26 -1.65
N PRO A 228 9.64 -3.18 -2.15
CA PRO A 228 10.15 -4.37 -2.82
C PRO A 228 11.02 -3.99 -4.01
N GLU A 229 12.06 -4.76 -4.28
CA GLU A 229 12.92 -4.61 -5.45
C GLU A 229 13.00 -5.95 -6.19
N ILE A 230 12.54 -5.94 -7.43
CA ILE A 230 12.56 -7.09 -8.34
C ILE A 230 13.62 -6.82 -9.40
N THR A 231 14.58 -7.72 -9.56
CA THR A 231 15.61 -7.61 -10.60
C THR A 231 15.51 -8.74 -11.60
N SER A 232 15.80 -8.46 -12.87
CA SER A 232 15.81 -9.45 -13.95
C SER A 232 17.08 -9.32 -14.78
N THR A 233 17.95 -10.32 -14.69
CA THR A 233 19.26 -10.33 -15.34
C THR A 233 19.31 -11.40 -16.42
N LEU A 234 19.66 -10.97 -17.64
CA LEU A 234 19.81 -11.87 -18.78
C LEU A 234 21.01 -12.82 -18.56
N PRO A 235 20.90 -14.10 -18.98
CA PRO A 235 22.05 -14.99 -18.96
C PRO A 235 23.13 -14.52 -19.95
N PRO A 236 24.41 -14.88 -19.73
CA PRO A 236 25.51 -14.55 -20.63
C PRO A 236 25.22 -14.96 -22.08
N GLY A 237 25.72 -14.17 -23.05
CA GLY A 237 25.53 -14.42 -24.48
C GLY A 237 24.16 -13.98 -25.03
N TRP A 238 23.24 -13.51 -24.19
CA TRP A 238 21.94 -13.00 -24.65
C TRP A 238 21.85 -11.47 -24.58
N VAL A 239 21.38 -10.87 -25.67
CA VAL A 239 21.07 -9.43 -25.77
C VAL A 239 19.56 -9.19 -25.83
N GLY A 240 19.14 -7.96 -25.50
CA GLY A 240 17.74 -7.53 -25.61
C GLY A 240 17.33 -6.56 -24.51
N GLU A 241 16.02 -6.30 -24.46
CA GLU A 241 15.41 -5.42 -23.47
C GLU A 241 14.88 -6.25 -22.30
N SER A 242 15.54 -6.11 -21.15
CA SER A 242 15.02 -6.60 -19.87
C SER A 242 15.05 -5.46 -18.88
N PRO A 243 13.93 -5.16 -18.20
CA PRO A 243 13.97 -4.19 -17.13
C PRO A 243 14.87 -4.75 -16.01
N LYS A 244 16.00 -4.07 -15.78
CA LYS A 244 17.03 -4.54 -14.85
C LYS A 244 16.50 -4.61 -13.41
N THR A 245 15.72 -3.61 -13.04
CA THR A 245 15.15 -3.45 -11.70
C THR A 245 13.77 -2.83 -11.83
N GLY A 246 12.83 -3.23 -11.00
CA GLY A 246 11.60 -2.49 -10.77
C GLY A 246 11.12 -2.65 -9.35
N LYS A 247 10.34 -1.67 -8.92
CA LYS A 247 10.03 -1.45 -7.51
C LYS A 247 8.52 -1.31 -7.36
N PRO A 248 7.77 -2.42 -7.20
CA PRO A 248 6.33 -2.33 -7.10
C PRO A 248 5.94 -1.43 -5.94
N PHE A 249 4.93 -0.61 -6.18
CA PHE A 249 4.44 0.36 -5.22
C PHE A 249 3.86 -0.33 -3.98
N MET A 250 4.11 0.19 -2.77
CA MET A 250 3.50 -0.34 -1.54
C MET A 250 3.02 0.80 -0.63
N ILE A 251 1.87 0.59 0.02
CA ILE A 251 1.39 1.52 1.05
C ILE A 251 2.35 1.49 2.24
N ALA A 252 2.70 2.67 2.75
CA ALA A 252 3.63 2.81 3.85
C ALA A 252 3.14 2.09 5.11
N PRO A 253 3.89 1.13 5.68
CA PRO A 253 3.57 0.56 6.98
C PRO A 253 3.73 1.59 8.11
N ARG A 254 2.99 1.37 9.20
CA ARG A 254 3.13 2.06 10.49
C ARG A 254 2.99 1.11 11.66
N TRP A 255 3.60 1.50 12.76
CA TRP A 255 3.45 0.90 14.07
C TRP A 255 3.10 1.98 15.09
N ASP A 256 2.17 1.70 15.99
CA ASP A 256 1.78 2.62 17.08
C ASP A 256 1.46 1.85 18.36
N ALA A 257 1.62 2.50 19.51
CA ALA A 257 1.27 1.96 20.83
C ALA A 257 0.29 2.85 21.60
N ALA A 258 -0.52 3.62 20.87
CA ALA A 258 -1.52 4.50 21.46
C ALA A 258 -2.51 3.75 22.35
N LYS A 259 -2.94 4.39 23.44
CA LYS A 259 -3.83 3.78 24.47
C LYS A 259 -5.18 3.29 23.96
N TYR A 260 -5.67 3.82 22.82
CA TYR A 260 -6.94 3.39 22.23
C TYR A 260 -6.83 2.12 21.38
N LEU A 261 -5.62 1.59 21.17
CA LEU A 261 -5.43 0.35 20.44
C LEU A 261 -5.79 -0.84 21.32
N ASN A 262 -6.40 -1.86 20.72
CA ASN A 262 -6.79 -3.08 21.41
C ASN A 262 -5.58 -3.78 22.07
N ASN A 263 -4.40 -3.68 21.46
CA ASN A 263 -3.17 -4.25 22.01
C ASN A 263 -2.27 -3.20 22.72
N SER A 264 -2.85 -2.12 23.25
CA SER A 264 -2.08 -1.02 23.87
C SER A 264 -1.26 -1.41 25.11
N THR A 265 -1.53 -2.57 25.71
CA THR A 265 -0.79 -3.14 26.85
C THR A 265 0.12 -4.31 26.45
N GLY A 266 0.08 -4.74 25.19
CA GLY A 266 0.86 -5.89 24.70
C GLY A 266 0.34 -7.26 25.16
N GLY A 267 -0.92 -7.34 25.65
CA GLY A 267 -1.49 -8.59 26.15
C GLY A 267 -0.71 -9.18 27.33
N GLY A 268 -0.14 -8.32 28.18
CA GLY A 268 0.73 -8.73 29.29
C GLY A 268 2.22 -8.88 28.93
N ASN A 269 2.57 -8.82 27.63
CA ASN A 269 3.97 -8.80 27.19
C ASN A 269 4.33 -7.42 26.60
N PRO A 270 5.12 -6.59 27.33
CA PRO A 270 5.50 -5.26 26.88
C PRO A 270 6.19 -5.23 25.51
N VAL A 271 6.87 -6.31 25.10
CA VAL A 271 7.55 -6.42 23.79
C VAL A 271 6.56 -6.41 22.63
N ASN A 272 5.30 -6.81 22.88
CA ASN A 272 4.22 -6.82 21.89
C ASN A 272 3.34 -5.57 21.95
N LYS A 273 3.61 -4.61 22.86
CA LYS A 273 2.76 -3.45 23.09
C LYS A 273 2.49 -2.65 21.81
N GLY A 274 1.23 -2.51 21.42
CA GLY A 274 0.76 -1.74 20.27
C GLY A 274 0.40 -2.60 19.06
N SER A 275 0.28 -1.98 17.89
CA SER A 275 -0.19 -2.65 16.68
C SER A 275 0.54 -2.14 15.44
N ALA A 276 0.45 -2.90 14.36
CA ALA A 276 0.91 -2.48 13.03
C ALA A 276 -0.28 -2.29 12.08
N ALA A 277 -0.13 -1.41 11.10
CA ALA A 277 -1.12 -1.19 10.03
C ALA A 277 -0.45 -0.56 8.80
N PHE A 278 -1.16 -0.53 7.68
CA PHE A 278 -0.81 0.26 6.51
C PHE A 278 -1.41 1.66 6.62
N SER A 279 -0.60 2.68 6.36
CA SER A 279 -0.95 4.10 6.45
C SER A 279 -1.48 4.62 5.12
N TYR A 280 -2.80 4.73 5.02
CA TYR A 280 -3.46 5.33 3.87
C TYR A 280 -4.63 6.22 4.28
N LEU A 281 -5.04 7.11 3.39
CA LEU A 281 -6.30 7.83 3.45
C LEU A 281 -7.44 6.84 3.19
N ALA A 282 -8.10 6.40 4.25
CA ALA A 282 -9.33 5.63 4.12
C ALA A 282 -10.45 6.54 3.60
N THR A 283 -11.07 6.15 2.48
CA THR A 283 -12.29 6.76 1.98
C THR A 283 -13.49 6.02 2.57
N LEU A 284 -14.46 6.78 3.10
CA LEU A 284 -15.76 6.23 3.47
C LEU A 284 -16.64 6.24 2.22
N ASN A 285 -17.11 5.07 1.80
CA ASN A 285 -18.03 4.94 0.68
C ASN A 285 -19.46 4.91 1.22
N TYR A 286 -20.23 5.96 0.95
CA TYR A 286 -21.65 6.04 1.28
C TYR A 286 -22.47 5.99 0.00
N SER A 287 -23.52 5.16 -0.05
CA SER A 287 -24.42 5.07 -1.20
C SER A 287 -25.63 6.00 -1.03
N SER A 288 -25.93 6.82 -2.03
CA SER A 288 -27.16 7.63 -2.10
C SER A 288 -28.34 6.89 -2.74
N LYS A 289 -28.16 5.61 -3.11
CA LYS A 289 -29.22 4.77 -3.71
C LYS A 289 -30.38 4.60 -2.73
N GLN A 290 -31.60 4.47 -3.25
CA GLN A 290 -32.82 4.44 -2.45
C GLN A 290 -32.86 3.35 -1.38
N ALA A 291 -32.33 2.16 -1.68
CA ALA A 291 -32.29 1.02 -0.77
C ALA A 291 -31.10 1.02 0.21
N ALA A 292 -30.21 2.02 0.15
CA ALA A 292 -29.06 2.08 1.04
C ALA A 292 -29.48 2.54 2.44
N VAL A 293 -29.16 1.76 3.48
CA VAL A 293 -29.46 2.10 4.88
C VAL A 293 -28.79 3.42 5.29
N GLU A 294 -27.67 3.74 4.67
CA GLU A 294 -26.87 4.95 4.90
C GLU A 294 -27.25 6.12 3.98
N ARG A 295 -28.31 6.03 3.17
CA ARG A 295 -28.71 7.05 2.18
C ARG A 295 -28.82 8.45 2.77
N GLY A 296 -29.43 8.59 3.95
CA GLY A 296 -29.58 9.89 4.61
C GLY A 296 -28.23 10.55 4.90
N VAL A 297 -27.28 9.76 5.39
CA VAL A 297 -25.89 10.21 5.64
C VAL A 297 -25.20 10.55 4.32
N ALA A 298 -25.35 9.71 3.30
CA ALA A 298 -24.79 9.93 1.97
C ALA A 298 -25.27 11.26 1.36
N LEU A 299 -26.57 11.53 1.38
CA LEU A 299 -27.17 12.76 0.88
C LEU A 299 -26.74 13.98 1.69
N HIS A 300 -26.59 13.83 3.02
CA HIS A 300 -26.10 14.90 3.86
C HIS A 300 -24.63 15.26 3.54
N ILE A 301 -23.76 14.26 3.41
CA ILE A 301 -22.35 14.47 3.02
C ILE A 301 -22.28 15.08 1.61
N GLN A 302 -23.09 14.58 0.67
CA GLN A 302 -23.17 15.13 -0.69
C GLN A 302 -23.55 16.61 -0.65
N LYS A 303 -24.61 16.98 0.10
CA LYS A 303 -25.02 18.38 0.28
C LYS A 303 -23.91 19.21 0.91
N ALA A 304 -23.17 18.67 1.88
CA ALA A 304 -22.05 19.38 2.49
C ALA A 304 -20.91 19.64 1.51
N PHE A 305 -20.64 18.74 0.58
CA PHE A 305 -19.58 18.92 -0.42
C PHE A 305 -20.01 19.75 -1.62
N THR A 306 -21.28 19.70 -2.05
CA THR A 306 -21.76 20.48 -3.19
C THR A 306 -22.16 21.89 -2.80
N ASN A 307 -22.80 22.06 -1.64
CA ASN A 307 -23.33 23.33 -1.15
C ASN A 307 -22.90 23.59 0.30
N PRO A 308 -21.59 23.71 0.59
CA PRO A 308 -21.09 23.85 1.95
C PRO A 308 -21.70 25.05 2.67
N GLY A 309 -21.89 26.18 1.99
CA GLY A 309 -22.47 27.38 2.58
C GLY A 309 -23.94 27.28 2.97
N ALA A 310 -24.67 26.31 2.40
CA ALA A 310 -26.07 26.03 2.73
C ALA A 310 -26.22 24.95 3.82
N THR A 311 -25.12 24.37 4.31
CA THR A 311 -25.19 23.49 5.49
C THR A 311 -25.33 24.32 6.76
N LYS A 312 -26.04 23.81 7.78
CA LYS A 312 -26.25 24.54 9.03
C LYS A 312 -25.03 24.43 9.97
N PRO A 313 -24.65 25.51 10.69
CA PRO A 313 -25.08 26.89 10.46
C PRO A 313 -24.57 27.43 9.09
N PRO A 314 -25.38 28.21 8.36
CA PRO A 314 -24.99 28.76 7.05
C PRO A 314 -23.71 29.57 7.14
N ASN A 315 -22.79 29.33 6.21
CA ASN A 315 -21.51 30.05 6.13
C ASN A 315 -20.91 29.91 4.73
N ALA A 316 -20.96 30.97 3.92
CA ALA A 316 -20.45 30.96 2.54
C ALA A 316 -18.96 30.59 2.43
N LEU A 317 -18.17 30.79 3.48
CA LEU A 317 -16.74 30.47 3.53
C LEU A 317 -16.45 29.10 4.16
N LYS A 318 -17.48 28.27 4.39
CA LYS A 318 -17.33 26.97 5.04
C LYS A 318 -16.49 26.03 4.19
N LYS A 319 -15.35 25.61 4.73
CA LYS A 319 -14.54 24.52 4.17
C LYS A 319 -14.94 23.22 4.85
N VAL A 320 -15.32 22.21 4.08
CA VAL A 320 -15.71 20.90 4.62
C VAL A 320 -14.52 19.94 4.50
N PRO A 321 -13.91 19.51 5.61
CA PRO A 321 -12.83 18.52 5.56
C PRO A 321 -13.31 17.20 4.95
N GLY A 322 -12.42 16.51 4.25
CA GLY A 322 -12.72 15.23 3.57
C GLY A 322 -13.26 15.37 2.15
N GLN A 323 -13.44 16.58 1.62
CA GLN A 323 -13.94 16.81 0.26
C GLN A 323 -12.96 16.30 -0.83
N ASN A 324 -11.66 16.30 -0.56
CA ASN A 324 -10.63 15.75 -1.45
C ASN A 324 -9.46 15.16 -0.66
N ALA A 325 -8.61 14.38 -1.34
CA ALA A 325 -7.47 13.70 -0.73
C ALA A 325 -6.39 14.64 -0.16
N LYS A 326 -6.33 15.91 -0.61
CA LYS A 326 -5.38 16.91 -0.10
C LYS A 326 -5.85 17.57 1.20
N THR A 327 -7.16 17.58 1.44
CA THR A 327 -7.78 18.08 2.68
C THR A 327 -8.62 16.98 3.32
N PRO A 328 -7.99 15.90 3.81
CA PRO A 328 -8.72 14.79 4.40
C PRO A 328 -9.41 15.20 5.70
N LEU A 329 -10.44 14.45 6.09
CA LEU A 329 -11.04 14.61 7.41
C LEU A 329 -10.03 14.09 8.46
N HIS A 330 -9.46 15.01 9.24
CA HIS A 330 -8.64 14.63 10.39
C HIS A 330 -9.55 14.21 11.55
N ARG A 331 -9.16 13.17 12.29
CA ARG A 331 -9.86 12.77 13.52
C ARG A 331 -9.84 13.96 14.49
N SER A 332 -11.01 14.48 14.85
CA SER A 332 -11.13 15.43 15.94
C SER A 332 -10.81 14.70 17.24
N VAL A 333 -9.64 14.95 17.81
CA VAL A 333 -9.39 14.59 19.20
C VAL A 333 -10.05 15.68 20.02
N PRO A 334 -10.94 15.38 20.98
CA PRO A 334 -11.40 16.41 21.90
C PRO A 334 -10.15 16.98 22.57
N ARG A 335 -9.85 18.26 22.31
CA ARG A 335 -8.89 19.02 23.11
C ARG A 335 -9.39 18.88 24.54
N ARG A 336 -8.63 18.20 25.40
CA ARG A 336 -8.81 18.38 26.85
C ARG A 336 -8.82 19.89 27.05
N LYS A 337 -9.94 20.44 27.55
CA LYS A 337 -9.98 21.83 27.99
C LYS A 337 -8.76 22.00 28.89
N ALA A 338 -7.81 22.84 28.48
CA ALA A 338 -6.78 23.29 29.39
C ALA A 338 -7.53 23.83 30.60
N THR A 339 -7.24 23.28 31.78
CA THR A 339 -7.83 23.71 33.04
C THR A 339 -7.50 25.19 33.21
N GLN A 340 -8.39 26.07 32.77
CA GLN A 340 -8.41 27.48 33.15
C GLN A 340 -8.81 27.48 34.63
N GLY A 341 -7.82 27.29 35.48
CA GLY A 341 -8.00 27.08 36.91
C GLY A 341 -6.69 27.28 37.65
N GLN A 342 -5.98 28.38 37.36
CA GLN A 342 -5.10 28.99 38.34
C GLN A 342 -5.51 30.46 38.49
N PRO A 343 -6.02 30.87 39.65
CA PRO A 343 -6.21 32.28 39.95
C PRO A 343 -4.84 32.96 39.95
N ARG A 344 -4.71 34.06 39.21
CA ARG A 344 -3.56 34.96 39.37
C ARG A 344 -3.54 35.43 40.84
N PRO A 345 -2.39 35.39 41.53
CA PRO A 345 -2.30 36.00 42.86
C PRO A 345 -2.58 37.49 42.72
N ARG A 346 -3.59 37.97 43.47
CA ARG A 346 -3.86 39.39 43.64
C ARG A 346 -2.63 40.01 44.32
N ARG A 347 -2.00 40.98 43.67
CA ARG A 347 -1.15 41.97 44.35
C ARG A 347 -2.01 42.63 45.43
N HIS A 348 -1.75 42.30 46.69
CA HIS A 348 -2.13 43.19 47.78
C HIS A 348 -1.12 44.34 47.79
N GLN A 349 -1.65 45.54 47.58
CA GLN A 349 -1.03 46.77 48.05
C GLN A 349 -1.12 46.83 49.59
N LEU A 350 -0.21 47.64 50.13
CA LEU A 350 -0.23 48.39 51.41
C LEU A 350 0.72 47.86 52.49
N PRO A 351 1.27 48.74 53.35
CA PRO A 351 1.11 50.21 53.40
C PRO A 351 2.14 50.97 52.56
#